data_AF-A0A963D1L8-F1
#
_entry.id   AF-A0A963D1L8-F1
#
_cell.length_a   1.000
_cell.length_b   1.000
_cell.length_c   1.000
_cell.angle_alpha   90.00
_cell.angle_beta   90.00
_cell.angle_gamma   90.00
#
_symmetry.space_group_name_H-M   'P 1'
#
loop_
_entity.id
_entity.type
_entity.pdbx_description
1 polymer ?
#
loop_
_entity_poly.entity_id
_entity_poly.type
_entity_poly.pdbx_seq_one_letter_code
_entity_poly.pdbx_strand_id
1 'polypeptide(L)' 'MYAWHWSTLRVWAKVWRRWLVLTPLKGATIRRALDFAQVNAALDGLAIPRGDWPAIHDRLDIMESAALEALAEQR' A
#
# COMPACT_ATOMS: atom_id res chain seq x y z
N MET A 1 9.77 2.34 -13.35
CA MET A 1 10.10 0.91 -13.53
C MET A 1 9.06 0.06 -12.79
N TYR A 2 7.83 -0.06 -13.32
CA TYR A 2 6.76 -0.96 -12.82
C TYR A 2 5.72 -1.27 -13.94
N ALA A 3 6.15 -1.31 -15.20
CA ALA A 3 5.24 -1.34 -16.35
C ALA A 3 4.41 -2.64 -16.48
N TRP A 4 4.70 -3.68 -15.68
CA TRP A 4 4.10 -5.01 -15.81
C TRP A 4 3.09 -5.37 -14.70
N HIS A 5 2.85 -4.49 -13.72
CA HIS A 5 1.98 -4.79 -12.57
C HIS A 5 0.92 -3.73 -12.34
N TRP A 6 0.14 -3.46 -13.38
CA TRP A 6 -0.99 -2.53 -13.32
C TRP A 6 -1.96 -2.87 -12.16
N SER A 7 -2.17 -4.16 -11.87
CA SER A 7 -2.99 -4.61 -10.74
C SER A 7 -2.40 -4.19 -9.38
N THR A 8 -1.10 -4.40 -9.15
CA THR A 8 -0.41 -3.97 -7.93
C THR A 8 -0.47 -2.45 -7.79
N LEU A 9 -0.21 -1.69 -8.86
CA LEU A 9 -0.30 -0.23 -8.85
C LEU A 9 -1.72 0.27 -8.55
N ARG A 10 -2.75 -0.41 -9.08
CA ARG A 10 -4.16 -0.07 -8.79
C ARG A 10 -4.54 -0.36 -7.35
N VAL A 11 -4.08 -1.49 -6.80
CA VAL A 11 -4.27 -1.82 -5.38
C VAL A 11 -3.56 -0.77 -4.53
N TRP A 12 -2.28 -0.52 -4.81
CA TRP A 12 -1.47 0.52 -4.16
C TRP A 12 -2.18 1.88 -4.18
N ALA A 13 -2.62 2.38 -5.34
CA ALA A 13 -3.30 3.68 -5.42
C ALA A 13 -4.60 3.75 -4.59
N LYS A 14 -5.33 2.62 -4.46
CA LYS A 14 -6.54 2.54 -3.62
C LYS A 14 -6.21 2.54 -2.13
N VAL A 15 -5.17 1.83 -1.70
CA VAL A 15 -4.82 1.70 -0.27
C VAL A 15 -3.93 2.84 0.22
N TRP A 16 -2.99 3.32 -0.60
CA TRP A 16 -2.01 4.38 -0.28
C TRP A 16 -2.66 5.68 0.19
N ARG A 17 -3.78 6.09 -0.42
CA ARG A 17 -4.54 7.27 0.04
C ARG A 17 -5.14 7.09 1.43
N ARG A 18 -5.61 5.88 1.76
CA ARG A 18 -6.15 5.56 3.10
C ARG A 18 -5.04 5.36 4.12
N TRP A 19 -3.84 5.07 3.65
CA TRP A 19 -2.65 4.84 4.44
C TRP A 19 -1.97 6.14 4.89
N LEU A 20 -2.02 7.19 4.06
CA LEU A 20 -1.54 8.53 4.42
C LEU A 20 -2.45 9.29 5.41
N VAL A 21 -3.73 8.92 5.51
CA VAL A 21 -4.73 9.65 6.31
C VAL A 21 -4.85 9.03 7.71
N LEU A 22 -3.78 9.14 8.50
CA LEU A 22 -3.82 9.02 9.96
C LEU A 22 -2.89 10.07 10.57
N THR A 23 -3.27 11.34 10.40
CA THR A 23 -2.77 12.41 11.25
C THR A 23 -3.61 12.37 12.53
N PRO A 24 -3.11 11.94 13.70
CA PRO A 24 -3.79 12.25 14.93
C PRO A 24 -3.80 13.77 15.09
N LEU A 25 -4.86 14.28 15.69
CA LEU A 25 -5.15 15.70 15.98
C LEU A 25 -4.03 16.50 16.70
N LYS A 26 -2.84 15.92 16.93
CA LYS A 26 -1.70 16.50 17.66
C LYS A 26 -0.34 16.31 16.97
N GLY A 27 -0.28 16.31 15.63
CA GLY A 27 0.98 16.52 14.90
C GLY A 27 1.98 15.37 14.89
N ALA A 28 1.64 14.19 15.38
CA ALA A 28 2.48 13.00 15.30
C ALA A 28 1.93 12.03 14.25
N THR A 29 2.48 11.98 13.04
CA THR A 29 2.06 11.00 12.02
C THR A 29 2.25 9.57 12.56
N ILE A 30 1.17 8.93 13.04
CA ILE A 30 1.21 7.53 13.45
C ILE A 30 1.13 6.71 12.17
N ARG A 31 2.31 6.25 11.71
CA ARG A 31 2.47 5.31 10.60
C ARG A 31 1.83 3.99 11.02
N ARG A 32 0.69 3.61 10.43
CA ARG A 32 0.18 2.26 10.56
C ARG A 32 0.83 1.42 9.45
N ALA A 33 1.42 0.28 9.82
CA ALA A 33 1.84 -0.75 8.88
C ALA A 33 0.66 -1.17 7.99
N LEU A 34 0.96 -1.67 6.78
CA LEU A 34 -0.01 -2.21 5.83
C LEU A 34 -1.13 -3.01 6.51
N ASP A 35 -2.37 -2.53 6.42
CA ASP A 35 -3.54 -3.25 6.93
C ASP A 35 -3.95 -4.32 5.91
N PHE A 36 -3.55 -5.57 6.17
CA PHE A 36 -3.85 -6.73 5.32
C PHE A 36 -5.35 -6.88 5.03
N ALA A 37 -6.25 -6.46 5.93
CA ALA A 37 -7.69 -6.50 5.68
C ALA A 37 -8.10 -5.48 4.60
N GLN A 38 -7.50 -4.28 4.61
CA GLN A 38 -7.74 -3.27 3.57
C GLN A 38 -7.18 -3.69 2.21
N VAL A 39 -6.01 -4.34 2.20
CA VAL A 39 -5.42 -4.87 0.97
C VAL A 39 -6.30 -5.98 0.39
N ASN A 40 -6.74 -6.93 1.21
CA ASN A 40 -7.64 -8.00 0.76
C ASN A 40 -8.96 -7.44 0.24
N ALA A 41 -9.57 -6.47 0.93
CA ALA A 41 -10.77 -5.79 0.44
C ALA A 41 -10.55 -5.05 -0.90
N ALA A 42 -9.35 -4.49 -1.12
CA ALA A 42 -9.00 -3.84 -2.38
C ALA A 42 -8.78 -4.86 -3.51
N LEU A 43 -8.17 -6.01 -3.22
CA LEU A 43 -7.97 -7.13 -4.15
C LEU A 43 -9.33 -7.71 -4.57
N ASP A 44 -10.22 -7.95 -3.60
CA ASP A 44 -11.59 -8.40 -3.84
C ASP A 44 -12.37 -7.38 -4.67
N GLY A 45 -12.36 -6.10 -4.27
CA GLY A 45 -13.05 -5.03 -4.98
C GLY A 45 -12.46 -4.68 -6.36
N LEU A 46 -11.33 -5.28 -6.73
CA LEU A 46 -10.73 -5.19 -8.07
C LEU A 46 -10.86 -6.49 -8.86
N ALA A 47 -11.54 -7.50 -8.31
CA ALA A 47 -11.72 -8.83 -8.88
C ALA A 47 -10.38 -9.47 -9.30
N ILE A 48 -9.34 -9.29 -8.50
CA ILE A 48 -8.03 -9.87 -8.76
C ILE A 48 -8.08 -11.38 -8.45
N PRO A 49 -7.60 -12.27 -9.35
CA PRO A 49 -7.55 -13.70 -9.08
C PRO A 49 -6.75 -14.00 -7.81
N ARG A 50 -7.27 -14.88 -6.94
CA ARG A 50 -6.61 -15.23 -5.67
C ARG A 50 -5.19 -15.79 -5.84
N GLY A 51 -4.90 -16.41 -6.98
CA GLY A 51 -3.56 -16.88 -7.33
C GLY A 51 -2.52 -15.76 -7.44
N ASP A 52 -2.95 -14.54 -7.77
CA ASP A 52 -2.06 -13.37 -7.90
C ASP A 52 -1.86 -12.63 -6.58
N TRP A 53 -2.65 -12.95 -5.54
CA TRP A 53 -2.64 -12.20 -4.29
C TRP A 53 -1.29 -12.25 -3.56
N PRO A 54 -0.62 -13.42 -3.39
CA PRO A 54 0.68 -13.46 -2.72
C PRO A 54 1.71 -12.56 -3.41
N ALA A 55 1.79 -12.64 -4.74
CA ALA A 55 2.71 -11.81 -5.52
C ALA A 55 2.38 -10.31 -5.45
N ILE A 56 1.11 -9.94 -5.24
CA ILE A 56 0.73 -8.54 -5.03
C ILE A 56 1.08 -8.10 -3.63
N HIS A 57 0.84 -8.91 -2.59
CA HIS A 57 1.23 -8.61 -1.22
C HIS A 57 2.73 -8.36 -1.09
N ASP A 58 3.57 -9.25 -1.62
CA ASP A 58 5.03 -9.09 -1.58
C ASP A 58 5.48 -7.77 -2.23
N ARG A 59 4.83 -7.36 -3.32
CA ARG A 59 5.16 -6.11 -4.00
C ARG A 59 4.66 -4.88 -3.26
N LEU A 60 3.50 -4.97 -2.60
CA LEU A 60 2.99 -3.88 -1.77
C LEU A 60 3.94 -3.65 -0.57
N ASP A 61 4.53 -4.69 -0.01
CA ASP A 61 5.53 -4.59 1.07
C ASP A 61 6.84 -3.91 0.60
N ILE A 62 7.32 -4.24 -0.61
CA ILE A 62 8.47 -3.54 -1.22
C ILE A 62 8.14 -2.06 -1.46
N MET A 63 6.95 -1.77 -1.99
CA MET A 63 6.51 -0.40 -2.22
C MET A 63 6.32 0.36 -0.89
N GLU A 64 5.87 -0.30 0.18
CA GLU A 64 5.83 0.23 1.56
C GLU A 64 7.19 0.70 1.99
N SER A 65 8.16 -0.21 1.98
CA SER A 65 9.52 0.04 2.44
C SER A 65 10.15 1.20 1.66
N ALA A 66 10.08 1.17 0.34
CA ALA A 66 10.63 2.23 -0.51
C ALA A 66 9.97 3.61 -0.26
N ALA A 67 8.65 3.63 -0.06
CA ALA A 67 7.95 4.87 0.23
C ALA A 67 8.26 5.40 1.64
N LEU A 68 8.47 4.52 2.62
CA LEU A 68 8.87 4.86 3.98
C LEU A 68 10.30 5.42 4.03
N GLU A 69 11.23 4.83 3.29
CA GLU A 69 12.61 5.31 3.15
C GLU A 69 12.64 6.73 2.54
N ALA A 70 11.95 6.94 1.41
CA ALA A 70 11.87 8.25 0.77
C ALA A 70 11.26 9.34 1.67
N LEU A 71 10.30 8.98 2.54
CA LEU A 71 9.73 9.90 3.52
C LEU A 71 10.67 10.16 4.72
N ALA A 72 11.53 9.22 5.07
CA ALA A 72 12.52 9.39 6.13
C ALA A 72 13.67 10.30 5.70
N GLU A 73 14.07 10.25 4.42
CA GLU A 73 15.11 11.11 3.84
C GLU A 73 14.68 12.59 3.70
N GLN A 74 13.39 12.88 3.68
CA GLN A 74 12.85 14.24 3.59
C GLN A 74 12.83 14.99 4.95
N ARG A 75 13.43 14.41 5.99
CA ARG A 75 13.36 14.89 7.37
C ARG A 75 14.74 15.27 7.90
#